data_AF-A0A8D8LCX2-F1
#
_entry.id   AF-A0A8D8LCX2-F1
#
_cell.length_a   1.000
_cell.length_b   1.000
_cell.length_c   1.000
_cell.angle_alpha   90.00
_cell.angle_beta   90.00
_cell.angle_gamma   90.00
#
_symmetry.space_group_name_H-M   'P 1'
#
loop_
_entity.id
_entity.type
_entity.pdbx_description
1 polymer ?
#
loop_
_entity_poly.entity_id
_entity_poly.type
_entity_poly.pdbx_seq_one_letter_code
_entity_poly.pdbx_strand_id
1 'polypeptide(L)'
;GWVSTIAPISGPTDGTDASGCSIQREKDKISKITANHPYNVLWAQLGDLYGAVGHPVKLSKTIICGSPQMSNTIEKILNVLSYFIRCSEIKRTVHVEAF
;
A
#
# COMPACT_ATOMS: atom_id res chain seq x y z
N GLY A 1 5.00 -2.04 -1.91
CA GLY A 1 5.19 -1.61 -0.51
C GLY A 1 5.22 -2.81 0.43
N TRP A 2 6.37 -3.48 0.58
CA TRP A 2 6.46 -4.65 1.47
C TRP A 2 6.72 -4.27 2.94
N VAL A 3 7.49 -3.20 3.19
CA VAL A 3 7.86 -2.75 4.54
C VAL A 3 6.62 -2.41 5.38
N SER A 4 5.69 -1.63 4.81
CA SER A 4 4.45 -1.21 5.48
C SER A 4 3.46 -2.36 5.77
N THR A 5 3.61 -3.50 5.09
CA THR A 5 2.73 -4.67 5.31
C THR A 5 3.28 -5.65 6.34
N ILE A 6 4.55 -5.56 6.73
CA ILE A 6 5.17 -6.50 7.68
C ILE A 6 5.63 -5.85 8.98
N ALA A 7 5.94 -4.55 8.94
CA ALA A 7 6.37 -3.82 10.13
C ALA A 7 5.18 -3.02 10.65
N PRO A 8 4.78 -3.20 11.92
CA PRO A 8 3.89 -2.22 12.54
C PRO A 8 4.55 -0.85 12.44
N ILE A 9 3.76 0.17 12.14
CA ILE A 9 4.22 1.55 12.26
C ILE A 9 4.54 1.76 13.74
N SER A 10 5.83 1.76 14.06
CA SER A 10 6.34 2.20 15.35
C SER A 10 6.08 3.70 15.43
N GLY A 11 4.90 4.07 15.92
CA GLY A 11 4.70 5.42 16.45
C GLY A 11 5.67 5.65 17.62
N PRO A 12 6.07 6.90 17.91
CA PRO A 12 6.95 7.17 19.03
C PRO A 12 6.26 6.68 20.31
N THR A 13 6.79 5.59 20.87
CA THR A 13 6.57 5.23 22.27
C THR A 13 7.35 6.23 23.10
N ASP A 14 6.73 7.35 23.43
CA ASP A 14 7.22 8.18 24.51
C ASP A 14 6.11 8.32 25.54
N GLY A 15 6.34 7.69 26.68
CA GLY A 15 5.41 7.71 27.80
C GLY A 15 5.37 9.11 28.38
N THR A 16 4.36 9.91 28.04
CA THR A 16 3.87 11.01 28.87
C THR A 16 2.47 11.42 28.38
N ASP A 17 1.56 11.67 29.31
CA ASP A 17 0.11 11.78 29.17
C ASP A 17 -0.43 13.00 28.36
N ALA A 18 0.03 13.19 27.12
CA ALA A 18 -0.41 14.28 26.22
C ALA A 18 -0.88 13.80 24.81
N SER A 19 -1.04 12.49 24.62
CA SER A 19 -1.21 11.81 23.32
C SER A 19 -2.61 11.93 22.69
N GLY A 20 -3.63 12.35 23.45
CA GLY A 20 -4.98 12.53 22.92
C GLY A 20 -5.07 13.69 21.90
N CYS A 21 -4.40 14.81 22.16
CA CYS A 21 -4.52 16.01 21.33
C CYS A 21 -3.76 15.90 19.99
N SER A 22 -2.62 15.20 19.96
CA SER A 22 -1.81 15.05 18.74
C SER A 22 -2.47 14.14 17.71
N ILE A 23 -2.99 12.99 18.14
CA ILE A 23 -3.73 12.05 17.28
C ILE A 23 -5.04 12.68 16.79
N GLN A 24 -5.75 13.42 17.66
CA GLN A 24 -6.97 14.12 17.24
C GLN A 24 -6.68 15.20 16.19
N ARG A 25 -5.60 15.97 16.36
CA ARG A 25 -5.16 16.99 15.40
C ARG A 25 -4.76 16.37 14.06
N GLU A 26 -4.14 15.20 14.03
CA GLU A 26 -3.85 14.50 12.77
C GLU A 26 -5.12 13.97 12.11
N LYS A 27 -6.06 13.40 12.87
CA LYS A 27 -7.37 12.99 12.36
C LYS A 27 -8.13 14.15 11.74
N ASP A 28 -8.13 15.32 12.39
CA ASP A 28 -8.79 16.53 11.87
C ASP A 28 -8.15 17.04 10.57
N LYS A 29 -6.81 16.96 10.47
CA LYS A 29 -6.09 17.30 9.23
C LYS A 29 -6.43 16.32 8.11
N ILE A 30 -6.41 15.02 8.39
CA ILE A 30 -6.76 13.98 7.42
C ILE A 30 -8.21 14.16 6.98
N SER A 31 -9.14 14.43 7.91
CA SER A 31 -10.56 14.65 7.60
C SER A 31 -10.77 15.83 6.65
N LYS A 32 -10.01 16.92 6.80
CA LYS A 32 -10.07 18.07 5.88
C LYS A 32 -9.52 17.74 4.50
N ILE A 33 -8.48 16.91 4.43
CA ILE A 33 -7.90 16.46 3.16
C ILE A 33 -8.88 15.51 2.45
N THR A 34 -9.46 14.55 3.17
CA THR A 34 -10.39 13.56 2.61
C THR A 34 -11.70 14.20 2.14
N ALA A 35 -12.10 15.34 2.71
CA ALA A 35 -13.26 16.09 2.25
C ALA A 35 -13.09 16.61 0.82
N ASN A 36 -11.87 17.01 0.44
CA ASN A 36 -11.56 17.51 -0.91
C ASN A 36 -11.04 16.40 -1.84
N HIS A 37 -10.43 15.36 -1.27
CA HIS A 37 -9.81 14.24 -1.99
C HIS A 37 -10.22 12.92 -1.33
N PRO A 38 -11.42 12.39 -1.64
CA PRO A 38 -11.88 11.15 -1.05
C PRO A 38 -10.88 10.02 -1.35
N TYR A 39 -10.65 9.18 -0.35
CA TYR A 39 -9.69 8.08 -0.47
C TYR A 39 -10.12 7.11 -1.56
N ASN A 40 -9.27 6.92 -2.58
CA ASN A 40 -9.50 5.98 -3.65
C ASN A 40 -8.62 4.74 -3.47
N VAL A 41 -9.25 3.62 -3.11
CA VAL A 41 -8.59 2.33 -2.85
C VAL A 41 -7.76 1.82 -4.03
N LEU A 42 -8.20 2.05 -5.27
CA LEU A 42 -7.49 1.61 -6.48
C LEU A 42 -6.21 2.42 -6.70
N TRP A 43 -6.25 3.72 -6.40
CA TRP A 43 -5.07 4.59 -6.48
C TRP A 43 -4.05 4.25 -5.40
N ALA A 44 -4.51 3.95 -4.19
CA ALA A 44 -3.62 3.48 -3.13
C ALA A 44 -2.92 2.17 -3.52
N GLN A 45 -3.67 1.20 -4.08
CA GLN A 45 -3.10 -0.05 -4.57
C GLN A 45 -2.09 0.15 -5.70
N LEU A 46 -2.38 1.07 -6.63
CA LEU A 46 -1.44 1.42 -7.71
C LEU A 46 -0.13 1.97 -7.14
N GLY A 47 -0.20 2.81 -6.10
CA GLY A 47 0.95 3.32 -5.37
C GLY A 47 1.80 2.21 -4.76
N ASP A 48 1.16 1.21 -4.13
CA ASP A 48 1.84 0.05 -3.55
C ASP A 48 2.63 -0.75 -4.60
N LEU A 49 2.03 -0.97 -5.78
CA LEU A 49 2.62 -1.73 -6.90
C LEU A 49 3.84 -1.03 -7.50
N TYR A 50 3.78 0.30 -7.65
CA TYR A 50 4.90 1.09 -8.19
C TYR A 50 6.01 1.36 -7.18
N GLY A 51 5.80 1.01 -5.90
CA GLY A 51 6.73 1.34 -4.83
C GLY A 51 6.74 2.84 -4.51
N ALA A 52 5.63 3.55 -4.77
CA ALA A 52 5.44 4.97 -4.47
C ALA A 52 5.20 5.22 -2.97
N VAL A 53 5.99 4.55 -2.12
CA VAL A 53 5.90 4.57 -0.66
C VAL A 53 7.21 5.09 -0.09
N GLY A 54 7.16 6.24 0.58
CA GLY A 54 8.33 6.90 1.18
C GLY A 54 8.69 8.24 0.52
N HIS A 55 9.76 8.87 1.03
CA HIS A 55 10.28 10.13 0.52
C HIS A 55 11.79 10.00 0.21
N PRO A 56 12.27 10.43 -0.97
CA PRO A 56 11.49 10.93 -2.10
C PRO A 56 10.67 9.83 -2.78
N VAL A 57 9.53 10.19 -3.37
CA VAL A 57 8.67 9.24 -4.10
C VAL A 57 9.41 8.78 -5.36
N LYS A 58 9.54 7.46 -5.53
CA LYS A 58 10.12 6.84 -6.73
C LYS A 58 9.11 5.87 -7.33
N LEU A 59 8.94 5.94 -8.65
CA LEU A 59 8.14 4.96 -9.40
C LEU A 59 9.08 3.91 -9.99
N SER A 60 8.75 2.64 -9.77
CA SER A 60 9.58 1.52 -10.22
C SER A 60 8.75 0.49 -11.00
N LYS A 61 9.31 -0.05 -12.09
CA LYS A 61 8.75 -1.15 -12.88
C LYS A 61 9.81 -2.21 -13.07
N THR A 62 9.45 -3.47 -12.86
CA THR A 62 10.35 -4.61 -13.07
C THR A 62 9.99 -5.28 -14.39
N ILE A 63 10.94 -5.32 -15.32
CA ILE A 63 10.80 -6.00 -16.61
C ILE A 63 11.82 -7.12 -16.66
N ILE A 64 11.36 -8.34 -16.94
CA ILE A 64 12.23 -9.51 -17.11
C ILE A 64 12.13 -9.92 -18.57
N CYS A 65 13.27 -9.97 -19.24
CA CYS A 65 13.40 -10.44 -20.61
C CYS A 65 14.25 -11.71 -20.62
N GLY A 66 13.92 -12.67 -21.47
CA GLY A 66 14.74 -13.86 -21.69
C GLY A 66 14.34 -14.57 -22.97
N SER A 67 15.14 -15.56 -23.38
CA SER A 67 14.81 -16.36 -24.56
C SER A 67 13.61 -17.27 -24.28
N PRO A 68 12.88 -17.74 -25.32
CA PRO A 68 11.73 -18.64 -25.13
C PRO A 68 12.09 -19.93 -24.38
N GLN A 69 13.35 -20.37 -24.48
CA GLN A 69 13.88 -21.56 -23.79
C GLN A 69 13.95 -21.38 -22.26
N MET A 70 13.95 -20.13 -21.78
CA MET A 70 14.05 -19.77 -20.36
C MET A 70 12.68 -19.46 -19.73
N SER A 71 11.56 -19.76 -20.42
CA SER A 71 10.20 -19.48 -19.94
C SER A 71 9.96 -20.02 -18.52
N ASN A 72 10.32 -21.28 -18.27
CA ASN A 72 10.19 -21.92 -16.95
C ASN A 72 10.95 -21.17 -15.84
N THR A 73 12.11 -20.58 -16.17
CA THR A 73 12.90 -19.80 -15.20
C THR A 73 12.25 -18.43 -14.96
N ILE A 74 11.77 -17.78 -16.01
CA ILE A 74 11.04 -16.51 -15.92
C ILE A 74 9.80 -16.68 -15.04
N GLU A 75 9.02 -17.74 -15.23
CA GLU A 75 7.84 -18.05 -14.41
C GLU A 75 8.21 -18.21 -12.92
N LYS A 76 9.28 -18.93 -12.61
CA LYS A 76 9.77 -19.09 -11.23
C LYS A 76 10.17 -17.75 -10.62
N ILE A 77 10.88 -16.91 -11.37
CA ILE A 77 11.27 -15.57 -10.89
C ILE A 77 10.03 -14.71 -10.66
N LEU A 78 9.07 -14.70 -11.59
CA LEU A 78 7.82 -13.95 -11.45
C LEU A 78 7.03 -14.43 -10.23
N ASN A 79 7.00 -15.73 -9.96
CA ASN A 79 6.34 -16.29 -8.78
C ASN A 79 7.00 -15.86 -7.47
N VAL A 80 8.33 -15.76 -7.43
CA VAL A 80 9.03 -15.23 -6.25
C VAL A 80 8.79 -13.71 -6.12
N LEU A 81 8.83 -12.97 -7.23
CA LEU A 81 8.61 -11.52 -7.23
C LEU A 81 7.19 -11.14 -6.82
N SER A 82 6.17 -11.93 -7.17
CA SER A 82 4.78 -11.66 -6.75
C SER A 82 4.62 -11.65 -5.23
N TYR A 83 5.45 -12.42 -4.51
CA TYR A 83 5.47 -12.39 -3.05
C TYR A 83 6.11 -11.11 -2.49
N PHE A 84 7.15 -10.58 -3.13
CA PHE A 84 7.85 -9.37 -2.67
C PHE A 84 7.16 -8.07 -3.10
N ILE A 85 6.51 -8.07 -4.27
CA ILE A 85 5.73 -6.94 -4.78
C ILE A 85 4.30 -7.07 -4.24
N ARG A 86 4.13 -6.76 -2.94
CA ARG A 86 2.81 -6.79 -2.28
C ARG A 86 2.02 -5.51 -2.49
N CYS A 87 0.69 -5.68 -2.54
CA CYS A 87 -0.32 -4.61 -2.52
C CYS A 87 -1.54 -5.06 -1.70
N SER A 88 -2.41 -4.11 -1.34
CA SER A 88 -3.64 -4.40 -0.59
C SER A 88 -4.66 -5.20 -1.42
N GLU A 89 -5.34 -6.17 -0.81
CA GLU A 89 -6.46 -6.89 -1.42
C GLU A 89 -7.71 -5.98 -1.44
N ILE A 90 -8.33 -5.82 -2.61
CA ILE A 90 -9.56 -5.03 -2.77
C ILE A 90 -10.73 -5.97 -3.04
N LYS A 91 -11.76 -5.91 -2.19
CA LYS A 91 -12.99 -6.69 -2.32
C LYS A 91 -14.15 -5.78 -2.73
N ARG A 92 -14.94 -6.23 -3.70
CA ARG A 92 -16.21 -5.59 -4.04
C ARG A 92 -17.27 -6.10 -3.06
N THR A 93 -17.77 -5.23 -2.20
CA THR A 93 -18.98 -5.51 -1.42
C THR A 93 -20.18 -5.10 -2.25
N VAL A 94 -20.93 -6.07 -2.78
CA VAL A 94 -22.23 -5.81 -3.37
C VAL A 94 -23.24 -5.93 -2.24
N HIS A 95 -23.85 -4.83 -1.82
CA HIS A 95 -25.02 -4.90 -0.96
C HIS A 95 -26.17 -5.45 -1.80
N VAL A 96 -26.50 -6.72 -1.60
CA VAL A 96 -27.77 -7.26 -2.07
C VAL A 96 -28.81 -6.76 -1.09
N GLU A 97 -29.60 -5.77 -1.49
CA GLU A 97 -30.82 -5.42 -0.74
C GLU A 97 -31.74 -6.64 -0.80
N ALA A 98 -31.86 -7.33 0.33
CA ALA A 98 -32.87 -8.35 0.51
C ALA A 98 -34.22 -7.63 0.59
N PHE A 99 -35.03 -7.77 -0.46
CA PHE A 99 -36.43 -7.35 -0.50
C PHE A 99 -37.30 -8.29 0.35
#